data_AF-A0A1N6NXD6-F1
#
_entry.id   AF-A0A1N6NXD6-F1
#
_cell.length_a   1.000
_cell.length_b   1.000
_cell.length_c   1.000
_cell.angle_alpha   90.00
_cell.angle_beta   90.00
_cell.angle_gamma   90.00
#
_symmetry.space_group_name_H-M   'P 1'
#
loop_
_entity.id
_entity.type
_entity.pdbx_description
1 polymer ?
#
loop_
_entity_poly.entity_id
_entity_poly.type
_entity_poly.pdbx_seq_one_letter_code
_entity_poly.pdbx_strand_id
1 'polypeptide(L)'
;MKSLLALWGSLFVLASCSPRIVGYAVVLWPEPGSAFSAGDILPVTETSRIQNTVTVQAAGEAHALDMNRITFFDEKEPAESFSEDFEPWKDTYARSLRTALPVRAMPDRTTTRLYRLRDGEVIKILSRTEEMSNEAGLLGYWYQALTESGITGWVFGRSIELISAGGRPLDASDDQDQLDRLVRDISSSVWRPVYFEDMMRSGQINLDLFSPRYGFFGDLDESSFRIVLPTYQKDFSYQEYQAAGLNAVRFEEEDLTLALRGNERLEVSFLLNDRQRRETFLLIDDDLQEIIQEERDRRRELLEEFLSRGSGLVSTAFGSMELDEGGSLRWEGYQRLVPDILPASFDGRATMEFSLFIAGNLRSRYDGALRLLMQNGLSSAFLYTLTDDGVRFVYIPESSIDDRGVIQTEPATPIVLFFRFYQE
;
A
#
# COMPACT_ATOMS: atom_id res chain seq x y z
N MET A 1 -4.12 -47.99 100.02
CA MET A 1 -2.79 -48.18 99.41
C MET A 1 -2.95 -48.91 98.08
N LYS A 2 -2.86 -48.19 96.96
CA LYS A 2 -2.42 -48.68 95.63
C LYS A 2 -2.32 -47.46 94.72
N SER A 3 -1.08 -47.12 94.40
CA SER A 3 -0.64 -45.94 93.68
C SER A 3 -0.84 -46.16 92.17
N LEU A 4 -1.48 -45.22 91.49
CA LEU A 4 -1.53 -45.14 90.03
C LEU A 4 -0.57 -44.01 89.60
N LEU A 5 0.52 -44.39 88.92
CA LEU A 5 1.39 -43.46 88.18
C LEU A 5 0.61 -42.94 86.97
N ALA A 6 0.47 -41.62 86.86
CA ALA A 6 0.09 -40.96 85.62
C ALA A 6 1.32 -40.26 85.03
N LEU A 7 1.81 -40.80 83.92
CA LEU A 7 2.85 -40.22 83.07
C LEU A 7 2.25 -39.01 82.34
N TRP A 8 2.74 -37.80 82.61
CA TRP A 8 2.37 -36.59 81.86
C TRP A 8 3.40 -36.36 80.76
N GLY A 9 3.03 -36.69 79.53
CA GLY A 9 3.81 -36.39 78.33
C GLY A 9 3.72 -34.91 77.99
N SER A 10 4.86 -34.21 78.04
CA SER A 10 5.00 -32.85 77.51
C SER A 10 4.88 -32.86 75.98
N LEU A 11 3.81 -32.26 75.48
CA LEU A 11 3.60 -31.99 74.07
C LEU A 11 4.34 -30.68 73.72
N PHE A 12 5.53 -30.80 73.13
CA PHE A 12 6.24 -29.67 72.53
C PHE A 12 5.49 -29.25 71.25
N VAL A 13 4.75 -28.14 71.32
CA VAL A 13 4.17 -27.49 70.14
C VAL A 13 5.28 -26.69 69.47
N LEU A 14 5.85 -27.23 68.38
CA LEU A 14 6.70 -26.46 67.48
C LEU A 14 5.81 -25.44 66.76
N ALA A 15 5.87 -24.18 67.19
CA ALA A 15 5.32 -23.05 66.45
C ALA A 15 6.15 -22.90 65.17
N SER A 16 5.63 -23.40 64.05
CA SER A 16 6.16 -23.09 62.73
C SER A 16 5.94 -21.59 62.49
N CYS A 17 7.01 -20.79 62.60
CA CYS A 17 7.01 -19.39 62.19
C CYS A 17 6.93 -19.33 60.66
N SER A 18 5.74 -19.47 60.11
CA SER A 18 5.49 -19.10 58.71
C SER A 18 5.78 -17.60 58.56
N PRO A 19 6.62 -17.18 57.60
CA PRO A 19 6.95 -15.77 57.40
C PRO A 19 5.67 -14.97 57.12
N ARG A 20 5.58 -13.78 57.69
CA ARG A 20 4.42 -12.91 57.56
C ARG A 20 4.26 -12.47 56.10
N ILE A 21 3.14 -12.81 55.49
CA ILE A 21 2.77 -12.34 54.16
C ILE A 21 2.31 -10.88 54.27
N VAL A 22 2.84 -10.02 53.42
CA VAL A 22 2.52 -8.59 53.33
C VAL A 22 1.77 -8.21 52.06
N GLY A 23 1.61 -9.16 51.13
CA GLY A 23 0.83 -9.01 49.90
C GLY A 23 1.12 -10.14 48.92
N TYR A 24 0.74 -9.93 47.66
CA TYR A 24 0.86 -10.89 46.56
C TYR A 24 1.47 -10.20 45.33
N ALA A 25 2.37 -10.88 44.63
CA ALA A 25 2.95 -10.41 43.39
C ALA A 25 2.51 -11.30 42.24
N VAL A 26 2.00 -10.71 41.17
CA VAL A 26 1.77 -11.39 39.88
C VAL A 26 2.97 -11.13 38.99
N VAL A 27 3.62 -12.19 38.53
CA VAL A 27 4.78 -12.08 37.63
C VAL A 27 4.33 -11.69 36.22
N LEU A 28 4.80 -10.57 35.70
CA LEU A 28 4.45 -10.10 34.34
C LEU A 28 5.52 -10.48 33.32
N TRP A 29 6.79 -10.26 33.67
CA TRP A 29 7.92 -10.45 32.76
C TRP A 29 9.07 -11.19 33.45
N PRO A 30 9.04 -12.53 33.45
CA PRO A 30 10.06 -13.33 34.14
C PRO A 30 11.46 -13.07 33.56
N GLU A 31 12.47 -13.12 34.43
CA GLU A 31 13.86 -13.02 34.01
C GLU A 31 14.30 -14.32 33.30
N PRO A 32 15.21 -14.24 32.33
CA PRO A 32 15.79 -15.43 31.71
C PRO A 32 16.41 -16.37 32.76
N GLY A 33 15.95 -17.61 32.81
CA GLY A 33 16.41 -18.61 33.79
C GLY A 33 15.75 -18.51 35.17
N SER A 34 14.75 -17.64 35.34
CA SER A 34 13.88 -17.61 36.51
C SER A 34 13.12 -18.94 36.67
N ALA A 35 12.87 -19.33 37.92
CA ALA A 35 11.99 -20.46 38.23
C ALA A 35 10.49 -20.13 38.09
N PHE A 36 10.16 -18.86 37.84
CA PHE A 36 8.80 -18.34 37.76
C PHE A 36 8.36 -18.09 36.32
N SER A 37 7.08 -18.32 36.06
CA SER A 37 6.40 -18.05 34.80
C SER A 37 5.58 -16.77 34.87
N ALA A 38 5.30 -16.17 33.71
CA ALA A 38 4.35 -15.07 33.64
C ALA A 38 2.95 -15.56 34.07
N GLY A 39 2.28 -14.79 34.92
CA GLY A 39 1.00 -15.15 35.55
C GLY A 39 1.16 -15.79 36.94
N ASP A 40 2.37 -16.18 37.36
CA ASP A 40 2.55 -16.77 38.69
C ASP A 40 2.16 -15.77 39.80
N ILE A 41 1.32 -16.23 40.72
CA ILE A 41 0.91 -15.47 41.92
C ILE A 41 1.75 -15.94 43.10
N LEU A 42 2.57 -15.05 43.64
CA LEU A 42 3.55 -15.38 44.67
C LEU A 42 3.30 -14.59 45.97
N PRO A 43 3.32 -15.22 47.15
CA PRO A 43 3.16 -14.52 48.42
C PRO A 43 4.42 -13.69 48.72
N VAL A 44 4.23 -12.40 48.97
CA VAL A 44 5.31 -11.45 49.27
C VAL A 44 5.48 -11.39 50.79
N THR A 45 6.72 -11.46 51.25
CA THR A 45 7.08 -11.37 52.67
C THR A 45 7.76 -10.05 53.02
N GLU A 46 8.41 -9.42 52.05
CA GLU A 46 9.10 -8.15 52.22
C GLU A 46 9.08 -7.34 50.92
N THR A 47 9.05 -6.02 51.03
CA THR A 47 9.21 -5.10 49.90
C THR A 47 10.34 -4.12 50.19
N SER A 48 11.23 -3.90 49.21
CA SER A 48 12.37 -3.00 49.32
C SER A 48 12.29 -1.92 48.26
N ARG A 49 11.86 -0.72 48.67
CA ARG A 49 11.80 0.45 47.76
C ARG A 49 13.18 0.96 47.35
N ILE A 50 14.19 0.74 48.19
CA ILE A 50 15.57 1.17 47.92
C ILE A 50 16.19 0.30 46.82
N GLN A 51 15.92 -1.00 46.85
CA GLN A 51 16.44 -1.95 45.86
C GLN A 51 15.47 -2.19 44.69
N ASN A 52 14.25 -1.64 44.75
CA ASN A 52 13.17 -1.89 43.81
C ASN A 52 12.84 -3.37 43.67
N THR A 53 12.78 -4.10 44.80
CA THR A 53 12.55 -5.55 44.82
C THR A 53 11.45 -5.96 45.78
N VAL A 54 10.85 -7.12 45.51
CA VAL A 54 9.99 -7.85 46.46
C VAL A 54 10.61 -9.20 46.79
N THR A 55 10.51 -9.62 48.04
CA THR A 55 10.94 -10.95 48.49
C THR A 55 9.73 -11.88 48.53
N VAL A 56 9.72 -12.88 47.67
CA VAL A 56 8.68 -13.91 47.59
C VAL A 56 9.17 -15.24 48.15
N GLN A 57 8.24 -16.05 48.67
CA GLN A 57 8.52 -17.40 49.14
C GLN A 57 7.97 -18.42 48.14
N ALA A 58 8.86 -19.25 47.59
CA ALA A 58 8.50 -20.32 46.67
C ALA A 58 9.30 -21.59 47.00
N ALA A 59 8.62 -22.74 47.07
CA ALA A 59 9.23 -24.03 47.41
C ALA A 59 10.07 -24.04 48.71
N GLY A 60 9.83 -23.11 49.66
CA GLY A 60 10.57 -22.97 50.90
C GLY A 60 11.84 -22.12 50.82
N GLU A 61 12.12 -21.51 49.66
CA GLU A 61 13.23 -20.60 49.45
C GLU A 61 12.74 -19.15 49.22
N ALA A 62 13.54 -18.20 49.67
CA ALA A 62 13.30 -16.78 49.46
C ALA A 62 13.92 -16.33 48.13
N HIS A 63 13.13 -15.72 47.27
CA HIS A 63 13.59 -15.16 45.99
C HIS A 63 13.30 -13.66 45.95
N ALA A 64 14.27 -12.87 45.49
CA ALA A 64 14.07 -11.44 45.23
C ALA A 64 13.66 -11.24 43.76
N LEU A 65 12.56 -10.54 43.52
CA LEU A 65 12.06 -10.18 42.18
C LEU A 65 12.09 -8.67 42.00
N ASP A 66 12.43 -8.21 40.79
CA ASP A 66 12.36 -6.79 40.42
C ASP A 66 10.89 -6.32 40.38
N MET A 67 10.60 -5.23 41.09
CA MET A 67 9.28 -4.59 41.12
C MET A 67 8.82 -4.11 39.74
N ASN A 68 9.73 -3.86 38.80
CA ASN A 68 9.39 -3.46 37.43
C ASN A 68 8.79 -4.60 36.59
N ARG A 69 8.91 -5.85 37.05
CA ARG A 69 8.52 -7.06 36.32
C ARG A 69 7.31 -7.76 36.92
N ILE A 70 6.69 -7.16 37.93
CA ILE A 70 5.56 -7.70 38.68
C ILE A 70 4.49 -6.64 38.89
N THR A 71 3.25 -7.08 39.14
CA THR A 71 2.22 -6.22 39.76
C THR A 71 2.02 -6.68 41.20
N PHE A 72 2.04 -5.74 42.15
CA PHE A 72 1.82 -6.01 43.57
C PHE A 72 0.36 -5.73 43.97
N PHE A 73 -0.20 -6.59 44.80
CA PHE A 73 -1.53 -6.48 45.39
C PHE A 73 -1.45 -6.71 46.90
N ASP A 74 -2.23 -5.94 47.67
CA ASP A 74 -2.31 -6.13 49.12
C ASP A 74 -3.09 -7.41 49.49
N GLU A 75 -4.04 -7.81 48.64
CA GLU A 75 -4.94 -8.93 48.84
C GLU A 75 -4.81 -9.96 47.72
N LYS A 76 -5.16 -11.22 48.03
CA LYS A 76 -5.01 -12.34 47.09
C LYS A 76 -6.03 -12.30 45.96
N GLU A 77 -7.28 -11.99 46.28
CA GLU A 77 -8.40 -12.02 45.34
C GLU A 77 -8.21 -11.03 44.15
N PRO A 78 -7.76 -9.78 44.34
CA PRO A 78 -7.39 -8.91 43.23
C PRO A 78 -6.22 -9.42 42.38
N ALA A 79 -5.25 -10.10 42.99
CA ALA A 79 -4.13 -10.69 42.27
C ALA A 79 -4.60 -11.85 41.37
N GLU A 80 -5.53 -12.67 41.87
CA GLU A 80 -6.16 -13.76 41.12
C GLU A 80 -6.96 -13.20 39.94
N SER A 81 -7.84 -12.21 40.18
CA SER A 81 -8.61 -11.56 39.10
C SER A 81 -7.70 -10.94 38.03
N PHE A 82 -6.64 -10.22 38.43
CA PHE A 82 -5.69 -9.66 37.47
C PHE A 82 -4.96 -10.76 36.69
N SER A 83 -4.56 -11.85 37.35
CA SER A 83 -3.88 -12.96 36.69
C SER A 83 -4.78 -13.64 35.66
N GLU A 84 -6.08 -13.78 35.93
CA GLU A 84 -7.06 -14.32 34.99
C GLU A 84 -7.20 -13.42 33.75
N ASP A 85 -7.32 -12.11 33.94
CA ASP A 85 -7.40 -11.13 32.83
C ASP A 85 -6.10 -11.09 31.99
N PHE A 86 -4.96 -11.33 32.64
CA PHE A 86 -3.64 -11.33 32.02
C PHE A 86 -3.28 -12.66 31.33
N GLU A 87 -3.95 -13.76 31.68
CA GLU A 87 -3.67 -15.11 31.18
C GLU A 87 -3.56 -15.19 29.64
N PRO A 88 -4.43 -14.54 28.82
CA PRO A 88 -4.31 -14.54 27.36
C PRO A 88 -3.03 -13.87 26.84
N TRP A 89 -2.40 -13.03 27.66
CA TRP A 89 -1.24 -12.21 27.30
C TRP A 89 0.05 -12.71 27.93
N LYS A 90 0.02 -13.75 28.78
CA LYS A 90 1.17 -14.18 29.59
C LYS A 90 2.42 -14.55 28.76
N ASP A 91 2.24 -15.05 27.54
CA ASP A 91 3.33 -15.40 26.62
C ASP A 91 3.51 -14.40 25.47
N THR A 92 2.78 -13.28 25.53
CA THR A 92 2.75 -12.25 24.49
C THR A 92 3.69 -11.09 24.80
N TYR A 93 4.52 -10.77 23.84
CA TYR A 93 5.45 -9.65 23.83
C TYR A 93 5.27 -8.90 22.52
N ALA A 94 5.91 -7.76 22.40
CA ALA A 94 5.95 -7.03 21.15
C ALA A 94 7.33 -6.45 20.89
N ARG A 95 7.68 -6.35 19.61
CA ARG A 95 8.89 -5.68 19.13
C ARG A 95 8.51 -4.38 18.44
N SER A 96 9.19 -3.30 18.79
CA SER A 96 8.99 -2.02 18.10
C SER A 96 9.51 -2.09 16.66
N LEU A 97 8.70 -1.59 15.71
CA LEU A 97 9.05 -1.54 14.28
C LEU A 97 9.65 -0.20 13.84
N ARG A 98 9.86 0.74 14.77
CA ARG A 98 10.50 2.03 14.48
C ARG A 98 11.13 2.66 15.71
N THR A 99 12.16 3.47 15.48
CA THR A 99 12.75 4.31 16.53
C THR A 99 11.78 5.40 16.99
N ALA A 100 11.86 5.73 18.27
CA ALA A 100 11.09 6.77 18.96
C ALA A 100 9.57 6.53 18.98
N LEU A 101 9.13 5.26 18.92
CA LEU A 101 7.72 4.91 19.03
C LEU A 101 7.18 5.29 20.43
N PRO A 102 6.15 6.15 20.54
CA PRO A 102 5.66 6.61 21.83
C PRO A 102 4.87 5.52 22.58
N VAL A 103 5.19 5.35 23.86
CA VAL A 103 4.31 4.73 24.85
C VAL A 103 3.53 5.84 25.54
N ARG A 104 2.20 5.72 25.60
CA ARG A 104 1.29 6.80 26.04
C ARG A 104 0.54 6.47 27.31
N ALA A 105 0.06 7.49 28.01
CA ALA A 105 -0.69 7.31 29.25
C ALA A 105 -2.06 6.66 29.02
N MET A 106 -2.66 6.89 27.84
CA MET A 106 -3.97 6.37 27.45
C MET A 106 -3.94 5.92 25.99
N PRO A 107 -4.88 5.06 25.55
CA PRO A 107 -4.98 4.56 24.18
C PRO A 107 -5.51 5.63 23.22
N ASP A 108 -4.78 6.74 23.11
CA ASP A 108 -5.12 7.91 22.29
C ASP A 108 -3.82 8.64 21.90
N ARG A 109 -3.65 8.97 20.61
CA ARG A 109 -2.44 9.61 20.07
C ARG A 109 -2.13 11.01 20.60
N THR A 110 -3.07 11.68 21.25
CA THR A 110 -2.92 13.05 21.75
C THR A 110 -2.44 13.08 23.20
N THR A 111 -2.47 11.93 23.89
CA THR A 111 -2.21 11.86 25.33
C THR A 111 -0.72 11.87 25.64
N THR A 112 -0.41 12.17 26.91
CA THR A 112 0.96 12.30 27.42
C THR A 112 1.80 11.09 27.05
N ARG A 113 2.97 11.34 26.47
CA ARG A 113 3.96 10.30 26.19
C ARG A 113 4.79 10.03 27.44
N LEU A 114 4.76 8.78 27.90
CA LEU A 114 5.51 8.30 29.06
C LEU A 114 6.92 7.83 28.68
N TYR A 115 7.06 7.20 27.51
CA TYR A 115 8.32 6.62 27.05
C TYR A 115 8.46 6.66 25.53
N ARG A 116 9.67 6.40 25.01
CA ARG A 116 10.00 6.29 23.59
C ARG A 116 10.80 5.02 23.35
N LEU A 117 10.19 4.05 22.67
CA LEU A 117 10.85 2.80 22.31
C LEU A 117 11.88 3.04 21.20
N ARG A 118 12.99 2.32 21.28
CA ARG A 118 13.98 2.20 20.22
C ARG A 118 13.49 1.17 19.19
N ASP A 119 14.02 1.24 17.98
CA ASP A 119 13.77 0.21 16.98
C ASP A 119 14.22 -1.16 17.49
N GLY A 120 13.38 -2.17 17.31
CA GLY A 120 13.62 -3.53 17.81
C GLY A 120 13.48 -3.71 19.33
N GLU A 121 13.18 -2.66 20.11
CA GLU A 121 12.99 -2.79 21.55
C GLU A 121 11.81 -3.70 21.86
N VAL A 122 12.03 -4.70 22.72
CA VAL A 122 11.01 -5.66 23.14
C VAL A 122 10.28 -5.12 24.37
N ILE A 123 8.97 -5.29 24.38
CA ILE A 123 8.08 -4.93 25.50
C ILE A 123 7.17 -6.10 25.83
N LYS A 124 6.73 -6.18 27.08
CA LYS A 124 5.72 -7.14 27.52
C LYS A 124 4.33 -6.59 27.24
N ILE A 125 3.44 -7.39 26.63
CA ILE A 125 2.03 -7.02 26.45
C ILE A 125 1.24 -7.49 27.66
N LEU A 126 0.40 -6.60 28.19
CA LEU A 126 -0.44 -6.84 29.36
C LEU A 126 -1.92 -6.98 29.00
N SER A 127 -2.37 -6.21 28.00
CA SER A 127 -3.76 -6.21 27.54
C SER A 127 -3.89 -5.48 26.19
N ARG A 128 -5.11 -5.40 25.69
CA ARG A 128 -5.48 -4.68 24.46
C ARG A 128 -6.84 -4.01 24.65
N THR A 129 -7.12 -2.94 23.91
CA THR A 129 -8.48 -2.41 23.79
C THR A 129 -9.43 -3.43 23.15
N GLU A 130 -10.71 -3.38 23.55
CA GLU A 130 -11.76 -4.24 22.98
C GLU A 130 -12.02 -3.88 21.51
N GLU A 131 -12.09 -2.58 21.22
CA GLU A 131 -12.33 -2.05 19.89
C GLU A 131 -11.06 -1.46 19.28
N MET A 132 -11.03 -1.42 17.95
CA MET A 132 -10.00 -0.73 17.21
C MET A 132 -10.26 0.77 17.20
N SER A 133 -9.20 1.56 17.38
CA SER A 133 -9.23 3.01 17.23
C SER A 133 -8.76 3.41 15.84
N ASN A 134 -9.38 4.44 15.25
CA ASN A 134 -8.85 5.09 14.06
C ASN A 134 -7.87 6.21 14.46
N GLU A 135 -6.58 5.94 14.30
CA GLU A 135 -5.50 6.89 14.57
C GLU A 135 -4.99 7.48 13.26
N ALA A 136 -5.49 8.66 12.92
CA ALA A 136 -5.08 9.41 11.72
C ALA A 136 -5.22 8.60 10.41
N GLY A 137 -6.33 7.90 10.24
CA GLY A 137 -6.62 7.07 9.07
C GLY A 137 -6.17 5.61 9.21
N LEU A 138 -5.46 5.26 10.29
CA LEU A 138 -5.00 3.91 10.55
C LEU A 138 -5.91 3.25 11.60
N LEU A 139 -6.63 2.21 11.20
CA LEU A 139 -7.38 1.37 12.13
C LEU A 139 -6.44 0.36 12.79
N GLY A 140 -6.52 0.22 14.11
CA GLY A 140 -5.78 -0.77 14.86
C GLY A 140 -6.12 -0.74 16.35
N TYR A 141 -5.69 -1.76 17.07
CA TYR A 141 -5.83 -1.80 18.51
C TYR A 141 -4.74 -1.02 19.23
N TRP A 142 -5.05 -0.55 20.43
CA TRP A 142 -4.04 -0.14 21.38
C TRP A 142 -3.71 -1.29 22.32
N TYR A 143 -2.42 -1.48 22.56
CA TYR A 143 -1.92 -2.51 23.48
C TYR A 143 -1.35 -1.84 24.71
N GLN A 144 -1.76 -2.32 25.89
CA GLN A 144 -1.10 -1.94 27.12
C GLN A 144 0.20 -2.74 27.23
N ALA A 145 1.31 -2.04 27.38
CA ALA A 145 2.64 -2.61 27.35
C ALA A 145 3.47 -2.14 28.53
N LEU A 146 4.34 -3.04 28.99
CA LEU A 146 5.34 -2.84 30.03
C LEU A 146 6.73 -2.88 29.39
N THR A 147 7.50 -1.81 29.60
CA THR A 147 8.91 -1.74 29.20
C THR A 147 9.82 -2.44 30.21
N GLU A 148 11.03 -2.81 29.79
CA GLU A 148 12.03 -3.41 30.70
C GLU A 148 12.39 -2.49 31.88
N SER A 149 12.24 -1.17 31.70
CA SER A 149 12.46 -0.17 32.75
C SER A 149 11.30 0.01 33.75
N GLY A 150 10.22 -0.78 33.63
CA GLY A 150 9.05 -0.71 34.52
C GLY A 150 7.99 0.30 34.11
N ILE A 151 8.15 0.99 32.97
CA ILE A 151 7.13 1.94 32.49
C ILE A 151 6.00 1.16 31.81
N THR A 152 4.77 1.36 32.31
CA THR A 152 3.54 0.83 31.71
C THR A 152 2.76 1.93 31.00
N GLY A 153 2.28 1.64 29.79
CA GLY A 153 1.40 2.53 29.04
C GLY A 153 0.89 1.89 27.76
N TRP A 154 0.37 2.69 26.84
CA TRP A 154 -0.32 2.22 25.63
C TRP A 154 0.50 2.48 24.36
N VAL A 155 0.56 1.48 23.48
CA VAL A 155 1.24 1.54 22.19
C VAL A 155 0.28 1.13 21.09
N PHE A 156 0.30 1.86 19.97
CA PHE A 156 -0.58 1.58 18.84
C PHE A 156 -0.09 0.38 18.02
N GLY A 157 -0.96 -0.60 17.80
CA GLY A 157 -0.63 -1.93 17.27
C GLY A 157 0.05 -1.92 15.90
N ARG A 158 -0.30 -0.95 15.03
CA ARG A 158 0.29 -0.83 13.68
C ARG A 158 1.79 -0.53 13.66
N SER A 159 2.41 -0.22 14.81
CA SER A 159 3.83 0.10 14.91
C SER A 159 4.65 -0.92 15.71
N ILE A 160 4.08 -2.08 15.98
CA ILE A 160 4.72 -3.18 16.71
C ILE A 160 4.45 -4.52 16.00
N GLU A 161 5.32 -5.50 16.23
CA GLU A 161 5.14 -6.91 15.84
C GLU A 161 4.94 -7.74 17.11
N LEU A 162 3.87 -8.53 17.21
CA LEU A 162 3.64 -9.40 18.36
C LEU A 162 4.52 -10.65 18.27
N ILE A 163 5.20 -10.98 19.37
CA ILE A 163 6.12 -12.11 19.46
C ILE A 163 5.89 -12.91 20.74
N SER A 164 6.22 -14.19 20.68
CA SER A 164 6.16 -15.15 21.78
C SER A 164 7.31 -14.90 22.75
N ALA A 165 7.23 -15.51 23.94
CA ALA A 165 8.35 -15.57 24.87
C ALA A 165 9.66 -16.08 24.22
N GLY A 166 9.55 -16.99 23.24
CA GLY A 166 10.68 -17.50 22.46
C GLY A 166 11.16 -16.59 21.30
N GLY A 167 10.58 -15.40 21.17
CA GLY A 167 10.94 -14.41 20.15
C GLY A 167 10.43 -14.73 18.74
N ARG A 168 9.59 -15.75 18.58
CA ARG A 168 8.89 -16.05 17.32
C ARG A 168 7.66 -15.15 17.19
N PRO A 169 7.36 -14.60 16.01
CA PRO A 169 6.07 -13.93 15.75
C PRO A 169 4.89 -14.79 16.24
N LEU A 170 3.90 -14.16 16.89
CA LEU A 170 2.72 -14.84 17.45
C LEU A 170 1.53 -14.94 16.50
N ASP A 171 1.65 -14.38 15.30
CA ASP A 171 0.56 -14.40 14.33
C ASP A 171 0.53 -15.77 13.62
N ALA A 172 -0.40 -16.62 14.07
CA ALA A 172 -0.80 -17.87 13.38
C ALA A 172 -2.31 -18.17 13.51
N SER A 173 -3.06 -17.44 14.36
CA SER A 173 -4.52 -17.59 14.50
C SER A 173 -5.31 -16.30 14.18
N ASP A 174 -4.62 -15.19 13.90
CA ASP A 174 -5.17 -13.92 13.38
C ASP A 174 -4.81 -13.73 11.88
N ASP A 175 -4.05 -14.68 11.30
CA ASP A 175 -3.56 -14.65 9.92
C ASP A 175 -4.70 -14.70 8.92
N GLN A 176 -5.66 -15.62 9.11
CA GLN A 176 -6.75 -15.78 8.15
C GLN A 176 -7.66 -14.55 8.15
N ASP A 177 -8.04 -14.03 9.32
CA ASP A 177 -8.87 -12.82 9.40
C ASP A 177 -8.16 -11.57 8.83
N GLN A 178 -6.83 -11.44 9.03
CA GLN A 178 -6.05 -10.37 8.42
C GLN A 178 -5.90 -10.56 6.91
N LEU A 179 -5.69 -11.78 6.43
CA LEU A 179 -5.65 -12.10 5.00
C LEU A 179 -6.99 -11.85 4.34
N ASP A 180 -8.08 -12.25 4.99
CA ASP A 180 -9.45 -12.02 4.53
C ASP A 180 -9.76 -10.53 4.44
N ARG A 181 -9.30 -9.73 5.42
CA ARG A 181 -9.37 -8.26 5.35
C ARG A 181 -8.55 -7.72 4.19
N LEU A 182 -7.31 -8.17 4.00
CA LEU A 182 -6.45 -7.73 2.90
C LEU A 182 -7.07 -8.05 1.53
N VAL A 183 -7.56 -9.28 1.35
CA VAL A 183 -8.23 -9.72 0.12
C VAL A 183 -9.49 -8.89 -0.10
N ARG A 184 -10.30 -8.65 0.93
CA ARG A 184 -11.48 -7.78 0.86
C ARG A 184 -11.14 -6.35 0.48
N ASP A 185 -10.13 -5.75 1.09
CA ASP A 185 -9.68 -4.37 0.82
C ASP A 185 -9.18 -4.23 -0.62
N ILE A 186 -8.39 -5.21 -1.09
CA ILE A 186 -7.93 -5.26 -2.48
C ILE A 186 -9.12 -5.43 -3.43
N SER A 187 -10.03 -6.36 -3.17
CA SER A 187 -11.15 -6.65 -4.07
C SER A 187 -12.21 -5.54 -4.11
N SER A 188 -12.42 -4.83 -3.02
CA SER A 188 -13.40 -3.73 -2.93
C SER A 188 -12.93 -2.42 -3.56
N SER A 189 -11.65 -2.35 -3.93
CA SER A 189 -11.04 -1.17 -4.54
C SER A 189 -10.83 -1.37 -6.03
N VAL A 190 -10.81 -0.25 -6.77
CA VAL A 190 -10.47 -0.28 -8.20
C VAL A 190 -9.05 0.22 -8.39
N TRP A 191 -8.16 -0.70 -8.76
CA TRP A 191 -6.73 -0.41 -8.87
C TRP A 191 -6.39 -0.04 -10.32
N ARG A 192 -5.84 1.16 -10.52
CA ARG A 192 -5.50 1.70 -11.85
C ARG A 192 -4.05 1.48 -12.20
N PRO A 193 -3.70 1.30 -13.49
CA PRO A 193 -2.31 1.06 -13.87
C PRO A 193 -1.38 2.20 -13.47
N VAL A 194 -0.15 1.88 -13.04
CA VAL A 194 0.82 2.89 -12.56
C VAL A 194 1.10 4.02 -13.54
N TYR A 195 1.01 3.75 -14.84
CA TYR A 195 1.26 4.75 -15.88
C TYR A 195 0.17 5.84 -15.96
N PHE A 196 -0.97 5.70 -15.28
CA PHE A 196 -1.98 6.76 -15.16
C PHE A 196 -1.43 7.95 -14.38
N GLU A 197 -0.72 7.70 -13.26
CA GLU A 197 -0.06 8.73 -12.44
C GLU A 197 0.88 9.59 -13.29
N ASP A 198 1.65 8.96 -14.18
CA ASP A 198 2.57 9.66 -15.09
C ASP A 198 1.84 10.53 -16.12
N MET A 199 0.73 10.03 -16.68
CA MET A 199 -0.09 10.80 -17.62
C MET A 199 -0.74 12.01 -16.93
N MET A 200 -1.35 11.80 -15.76
CA MET A 200 -2.00 12.86 -14.97
C MET A 200 -1.00 13.95 -14.56
N ARG A 201 0.17 13.56 -14.04
CA ARG A 201 1.21 14.50 -13.63
C ARG A 201 1.79 15.31 -14.80
N SER A 202 1.89 14.72 -15.98
CA SER A 202 2.44 15.39 -17.17
C SER A 202 1.39 16.16 -17.98
N GLY A 203 0.10 15.92 -17.73
CA GLY A 203 -1.02 16.42 -18.55
C GLY A 203 -1.05 15.81 -19.96
N GLN A 204 -0.30 14.74 -20.21
CA GLN A 204 -0.23 14.08 -21.52
C GLN A 204 -1.12 12.84 -21.52
N ILE A 205 -2.43 13.06 -21.64
CA ILE A 205 -3.44 12.02 -21.51
C ILE A 205 -3.67 11.32 -22.85
N ASN A 206 -3.11 10.12 -23.01
CA ASN A 206 -3.41 9.28 -24.17
C ASN A 206 -4.69 8.47 -23.90
N LEU A 207 -5.80 8.84 -24.53
CA LEU A 207 -7.10 8.20 -24.35
C LEU A 207 -7.18 6.71 -24.75
N ASP A 208 -6.24 6.21 -25.57
CA ASP A 208 -6.18 4.78 -25.90
C ASP A 208 -5.60 3.96 -24.73
N LEU A 209 -4.81 4.58 -23.87
CA LEU A 209 -4.20 3.98 -22.69
C LEU A 209 -4.88 4.41 -21.39
N PHE A 210 -5.46 5.61 -21.34
CA PHE A 210 -6.11 6.20 -20.19
C PHE A 210 -7.61 5.95 -20.27
N SER A 211 -8.02 4.75 -19.86
CA SER A 211 -9.42 4.32 -19.90
C SER A 211 -9.87 3.71 -18.58
N PRO A 212 -11.09 4.01 -18.08
CA PRO A 212 -11.61 3.44 -16.84
C PRO A 212 -11.81 1.92 -16.88
N ARG A 213 -11.81 1.33 -18.08
CA ARG A 213 -11.84 -0.13 -18.25
C ARG A 213 -10.54 -0.81 -17.83
N TYR A 214 -9.42 -0.07 -17.78
CA TYR A 214 -8.12 -0.63 -17.45
C TYR A 214 -7.87 -0.61 -15.95
N GLY A 215 -7.27 -1.68 -15.45
CA GLY A 215 -7.00 -1.85 -14.04
C GLY A 215 -6.93 -3.30 -13.60
N PHE A 216 -6.86 -3.45 -12.29
CA PHE A 216 -7.03 -4.70 -11.56
C PHE A 216 -8.31 -4.60 -10.73
N PHE A 217 -9.17 -5.61 -10.90
CA PHE A 217 -10.52 -5.66 -10.34
C PHE A 217 -10.68 -6.97 -9.58
N GLY A 218 -11.22 -6.91 -8.37
CA GLY A 218 -11.63 -8.11 -7.64
C GLY A 218 -13.14 -8.24 -7.58
N ASP A 219 -13.61 -9.48 -7.52
CA ASP A 219 -14.99 -9.85 -7.27
C ASP A 219 -15.02 -10.86 -6.11
N LEU A 220 -15.52 -10.43 -4.95
CA LEU A 220 -15.57 -11.27 -3.75
C LEU A 220 -16.66 -12.33 -3.84
N ASP A 221 -17.77 -12.04 -4.52
CA ASP A 221 -18.90 -12.97 -4.64
C ASP A 221 -18.54 -14.12 -5.57
N GLU A 222 -17.79 -13.82 -6.64
CA GLU A 222 -17.27 -14.84 -7.57
C GLU A 222 -15.90 -15.41 -7.16
N SER A 223 -15.29 -14.91 -6.08
CA SER A 223 -13.92 -15.27 -5.66
C SER A 223 -12.93 -15.22 -6.83
N SER A 224 -12.89 -14.09 -7.51
CA SER A 224 -12.10 -13.90 -8.72
C SER A 224 -11.41 -12.54 -8.78
N PHE A 225 -10.35 -12.48 -9.60
CA PHE A 225 -9.68 -11.24 -9.98
C PHE A 225 -9.56 -11.14 -11.49
N ARG A 226 -9.53 -9.92 -12.02
CA ARG A 226 -9.32 -9.63 -13.44
C ARG A 226 -8.32 -8.49 -13.61
N ILE A 227 -7.33 -8.72 -14.46
CA ILE A 227 -6.49 -7.66 -15.03
C ILE A 227 -7.02 -7.32 -16.41
N VAL A 228 -7.28 -6.05 -16.66
CA VAL A 228 -7.57 -5.52 -17.99
C VAL A 228 -6.54 -4.45 -18.30
N LEU A 229 -5.72 -4.68 -19.32
CA LEU A 229 -4.74 -3.72 -19.83
C LEU A 229 -4.90 -3.59 -21.36
N PRO A 230 -4.32 -2.55 -21.99
CA PRO A 230 -4.44 -2.34 -23.44
C PRO A 230 -4.01 -3.55 -24.28
N THR A 231 -3.02 -4.31 -23.81
CA THR A 231 -2.39 -5.40 -24.57
C THR A 231 -2.92 -6.79 -24.24
N TYR A 232 -3.58 -6.97 -23.08
CA TYR A 232 -4.11 -8.27 -22.67
C TYR A 232 -5.13 -8.13 -21.54
N GLN A 233 -5.95 -9.16 -21.40
CA GLN A 233 -6.77 -9.41 -20.23
C GLN A 233 -6.35 -10.75 -19.62
N LYS A 234 -6.39 -10.85 -18.29
CA LYS A 234 -6.24 -12.13 -17.58
C LYS A 234 -7.23 -12.21 -16.42
N ASP A 235 -7.93 -13.33 -16.34
CA ASP A 235 -8.83 -13.68 -15.25
C ASP A 235 -8.12 -14.69 -14.32
N PHE A 236 -8.46 -14.64 -13.03
CA PHE A 236 -7.97 -15.53 -11.98
C PHE A 236 -9.16 -15.95 -11.12
N SER A 237 -9.31 -17.23 -10.85
CA SER A 237 -10.28 -17.73 -9.87
C SER A 237 -9.54 -18.33 -8.68
N TYR A 238 -10.09 -18.20 -7.48
CA TYR A 238 -9.44 -18.78 -6.30
C TYR A 238 -10.44 -19.43 -5.35
N GLN A 239 -9.96 -20.43 -4.62
CA GLN A 239 -10.69 -21.07 -3.51
C GLN A 239 -9.95 -20.88 -2.19
N GLU A 240 -8.62 -20.95 -2.23
CA GLU A 240 -7.75 -20.81 -1.08
C GLU A 240 -6.66 -19.80 -1.36
N TYR A 241 -6.20 -19.16 -0.29
CA TYR A 241 -5.08 -18.23 -0.32
C TYR A 241 -4.37 -18.23 1.02
N GLN A 242 -3.08 -17.88 0.98
CA GLN A 242 -2.21 -17.90 2.14
C GLN A 242 -1.34 -16.64 2.19
N ALA A 243 -0.79 -16.35 3.37
CA ALA A 243 0.15 -15.24 3.52
C ALA A 243 1.39 -15.46 2.64
N ALA A 244 1.82 -14.38 1.98
CA ALA A 244 3.03 -14.34 1.15
C ALA A 244 4.08 -13.36 1.69
N GLY A 245 3.83 -12.79 2.87
CA GLY A 245 4.63 -11.75 3.50
C GLY A 245 3.75 -10.68 4.16
N LEU A 246 4.38 -9.62 4.70
CA LEU A 246 3.66 -8.49 5.28
C LEU A 246 2.81 -7.79 4.21
N ASN A 247 1.50 -7.71 4.42
CA ASN A 247 0.51 -7.19 3.47
C ASN A 247 0.57 -7.86 2.08
N ALA A 248 0.87 -9.16 2.04
CA ALA A 248 0.90 -9.92 0.81
C ALA A 248 0.16 -11.25 0.93
N VAL A 249 -0.55 -11.61 -0.13
CA VAL A 249 -1.35 -12.83 -0.24
C VAL A 249 -1.00 -13.58 -1.53
N ARG A 250 -0.92 -14.90 -1.45
CA ARG A 250 -0.63 -15.80 -2.56
C ARG A 250 -1.80 -16.75 -2.79
N PHE A 251 -2.16 -16.90 -4.07
CA PHE A 251 -3.15 -17.83 -4.57
C PHE A 251 -2.39 -18.88 -5.38
N GLU A 252 -2.20 -20.08 -4.82
CA GLU A 252 -1.30 -21.08 -5.40
C GLU A 252 -1.78 -21.63 -6.73
N GLU A 253 -3.09 -21.86 -6.89
CA GLU A 253 -3.68 -22.46 -8.09
C GLU A 253 -3.43 -21.62 -9.36
N GLU A 254 -3.33 -20.30 -9.19
CA GLU A 254 -3.22 -19.32 -10.27
C GLU A 254 -1.83 -18.70 -10.41
N ASP A 255 -0.87 -19.15 -9.57
CA ASP A 255 0.44 -18.53 -9.41
C ASP A 255 0.38 -17.01 -9.23
N LEU A 256 -0.69 -16.53 -8.58
CA LEU A 256 -0.97 -15.12 -8.36
C LEU A 256 -0.45 -14.72 -6.97
N THR A 257 0.25 -13.60 -6.90
CA THR A 257 0.64 -12.96 -5.64
C THR A 257 0.30 -11.49 -5.70
N LEU A 258 -0.44 -11.04 -4.69
CA LEU A 258 -0.84 -9.64 -4.50
C LEU A 258 -0.09 -9.11 -3.30
N ALA A 259 0.62 -8.00 -3.45
CA ALA A 259 1.37 -7.36 -2.37
C ALA A 259 1.05 -5.88 -2.31
N LEU A 260 0.50 -5.43 -1.18
CA LEU A 260 0.21 -4.03 -0.94
C LEU A 260 1.46 -3.32 -0.40
N ARG A 261 1.87 -2.25 -1.08
CA ARG A 261 3.01 -1.40 -0.73
C ARG A 261 2.49 -0.07 -0.21
N GLY A 262 2.49 0.09 1.12
CA GLY A 262 1.79 1.22 1.74
C GLY A 262 0.27 1.05 1.62
N ASN A 263 -0.46 2.12 1.30
CA ASN A 263 -1.92 2.09 1.22
C ASN A 263 -2.45 2.31 -0.20
N GLU A 264 -1.61 2.73 -1.14
CA GLU A 264 -2.05 3.23 -2.45
C GLU A 264 -1.42 2.48 -3.62
N ARG A 265 -0.53 1.50 -3.38
CA ARG A 265 0.18 0.78 -4.44
C ARG A 265 0.01 -0.73 -4.27
N LEU A 266 -0.46 -1.38 -5.32
CA LEU A 266 -0.64 -2.83 -5.40
C LEU A 266 0.33 -3.41 -6.43
N GLU A 267 1.18 -4.32 -5.98
CA GLU A 267 2.07 -5.11 -6.82
C GLU A 267 1.41 -6.46 -7.10
N VAL A 268 1.21 -6.77 -8.38
CA VAL A 268 0.52 -7.99 -8.84
C VAL A 268 1.50 -8.83 -9.64
N SER A 269 1.92 -9.96 -9.09
CA SER A 269 2.84 -10.90 -9.75
C SER A 269 2.09 -12.17 -10.17
N PHE A 270 2.26 -12.62 -11.41
CA PHE A 270 1.55 -13.77 -11.96
C PHE A 270 2.27 -14.37 -13.18
N LEU A 271 1.84 -15.56 -13.63
CA LEU A 271 2.30 -16.14 -14.88
C LEU A 271 1.44 -15.71 -16.08
N LEU A 272 2.07 -15.27 -17.17
CA LEU A 272 1.41 -15.02 -18.45
C LEU A 272 2.22 -15.66 -19.58
N ASN A 273 1.63 -16.61 -20.31
CA ASN A 273 2.30 -17.39 -21.35
C ASN A 273 3.63 -18.00 -20.85
N ASP A 274 3.58 -18.69 -19.70
CA ASP A 274 4.71 -19.33 -19.01
C ASP A 274 5.86 -18.40 -18.61
N ARG A 275 5.61 -17.08 -18.56
CA ARG A 275 6.59 -16.09 -18.11
C ARG A 275 6.06 -15.36 -16.89
N GLN A 276 6.92 -15.23 -15.89
CA GLN A 276 6.61 -14.41 -14.72
C GLN A 276 6.48 -12.95 -15.15
N ARG A 277 5.33 -12.38 -14.79
CA ARG A 277 4.97 -10.99 -15.03
C ARG A 277 4.70 -10.31 -13.70
N ARG A 278 4.97 -9.01 -13.67
CA ARG A 278 4.69 -8.15 -12.53
C ARG A 278 4.13 -6.85 -13.07
N GLU A 279 2.94 -6.52 -12.60
CA GLU A 279 2.28 -5.26 -12.89
C GLU A 279 2.15 -4.46 -11.58
N THR A 280 2.14 -3.14 -11.69
CA THR A 280 1.94 -2.24 -10.55
C THR A 280 0.71 -1.40 -10.83
N PHE A 281 -0.15 -1.33 -9.83
CA PHE A 281 -1.37 -0.54 -9.84
C PHE A 281 -1.39 0.41 -8.66
N LEU A 282 -2.22 1.45 -8.75
CA LEU A 282 -2.46 2.42 -7.69
C LEU A 282 -3.95 2.68 -7.46
N LEU A 283 -4.28 3.18 -6.28
CA LEU A 283 -5.56 3.87 -6.06
C LEU A 283 -5.47 5.28 -6.63
N ILE A 284 -6.51 5.69 -7.36
CA ILE A 284 -6.66 7.05 -7.87
C ILE A 284 -7.97 7.59 -7.33
N ASP A 285 -7.88 8.69 -6.57
CA ASP A 285 -9.05 9.37 -5.98
C ASP A 285 -9.64 10.42 -6.94
N ASP A 286 -8.91 10.83 -7.98
CA ASP A 286 -9.37 11.77 -9.00
C ASP A 286 -10.46 11.17 -9.91
N ASP A 287 -11.36 12.02 -10.40
CA ASP A 287 -12.39 11.61 -11.36
C ASP A 287 -11.78 11.42 -12.76
N LEU A 288 -11.57 10.16 -13.12
CA LEU A 288 -11.03 9.80 -14.44
C LEU A 288 -11.91 10.27 -15.60
N GLN A 289 -13.23 10.40 -15.42
CA GLN A 289 -14.12 10.89 -16.47
C GLN A 289 -13.91 12.38 -16.73
N GLU A 290 -13.68 13.16 -15.68
CA GLU A 290 -13.36 14.58 -15.79
C GLU A 290 -12.06 14.76 -16.58
N ILE A 291 -10.99 14.04 -16.22
CA ILE A 291 -9.69 14.08 -16.92
C ILE A 291 -9.83 13.67 -18.40
N ILE A 292 -10.61 12.63 -18.68
CA ILE A 292 -10.89 12.17 -20.05
C ILE A 292 -11.64 13.24 -20.84
N GLN A 293 -12.60 13.90 -20.20
CA GLN A 293 -13.41 14.93 -20.84
C GLN A 293 -12.57 16.18 -21.12
N GLU A 294 -11.74 16.62 -20.17
CA GLU A 294 -10.78 17.72 -20.35
C GLU A 294 -9.83 17.46 -21.54
N GLU A 295 -9.30 16.24 -21.67
CA GLU A 295 -8.45 15.89 -22.82
C GLU A 295 -9.22 15.90 -24.15
N ARG A 296 -10.48 15.45 -24.16
CA ARG A 296 -11.34 15.54 -25.36
C ARG A 296 -11.63 16.98 -25.75
N ASP A 297 -11.87 17.83 -24.76
CA ASP A 297 -12.13 19.25 -24.98
C ASP A 297 -10.87 19.94 -25.49
N ARG A 298 -9.69 19.67 -24.91
CA ARG A 298 -8.39 20.13 -25.42
C ARG A 298 -8.17 19.76 -26.90
N ARG A 299 -8.47 18.52 -27.29
CA ARG A 299 -8.33 18.08 -28.69
C ARG A 299 -9.27 18.82 -29.63
N ARG A 300 -10.50 19.10 -29.18
CA ARG A 300 -11.49 19.86 -29.95
C ARG A 300 -11.05 21.32 -30.12
N GLU A 301 -10.61 21.96 -29.04
CA GLU A 301 -10.11 23.33 -29.07
C GLU A 301 -8.91 23.49 -30.02
N LEU A 302 -7.99 22.53 -30.03
CA LEU A 302 -6.86 22.54 -30.98
C LEU A 302 -7.31 22.40 -32.44
N LEU A 303 -8.30 21.55 -32.70
CA LEU A 303 -8.87 21.41 -34.05
C LEU A 303 -9.59 22.70 -34.48
N GLU A 304 -10.40 23.29 -33.60
CA GLU A 304 -11.09 24.55 -33.85
C GLU A 304 -10.09 25.70 -34.10
N GLU A 305 -9.02 25.80 -33.29
CA GLU A 305 -7.95 26.78 -33.51
C GLU A 305 -7.29 26.57 -34.87
N PHE A 306 -6.97 25.33 -35.22
CA PHE A 306 -6.37 25.00 -36.51
C PHE A 306 -7.30 25.39 -37.68
N LEU A 307 -8.57 25.01 -37.63
CA LEU A 307 -9.56 25.30 -38.67
C LEU A 307 -9.90 26.78 -38.77
N SER A 308 -9.79 27.54 -37.68
CA SER A 308 -10.02 29.00 -37.68
C SER A 308 -9.05 29.74 -38.61
N ARG A 309 -7.87 29.16 -38.88
CA ARG A 309 -6.89 29.70 -39.84
C ARG A 309 -7.22 29.33 -41.29
N GLY A 310 -7.95 28.23 -41.51
CA GLY A 310 -8.40 27.77 -42.81
C GLY A 310 -8.73 26.27 -42.80
N SER A 311 -9.86 25.91 -43.41
CA SER A 311 -10.27 24.52 -43.63
C SER A 311 -9.61 23.88 -44.85
N GLY A 312 -9.05 24.70 -45.75
CA GLY A 312 -8.29 24.26 -46.91
C GLY A 312 -6.79 24.43 -46.73
N LEU A 313 -6.01 23.47 -47.22
CA LEU A 313 -4.55 23.47 -47.22
C LEU A 313 -4.05 23.21 -48.64
N VAL A 314 -3.15 24.04 -49.17
CA VAL A 314 -2.62 23.87 -50.53
C VAL A 314 -1.10 23.91 -50.57
N SER A 315 -0.51 22.97 -51.32
CA SER A 315 0.92 22.87 -51.56
C SER A 315 1.18 22.57 -53.03
N THR A 316 2.10 23.33 -53.64
CA THR A 316 2.54 23.07 -55.02
C THR A 316 3.28 21.74 -55.16
N ALA A 317 3.88 21.23 -54.07
CA ALA A 317 4.67 20.01 -54.08
C ALA A 317 3.90 18.78 -53.61
N PHE A 318 2.87 18.97 -52.77
CA PHE A 318 2.21 17.90 -52.03
C PHE A 318 0.68 17.86 -52.20
N GLY A 319 0.13 18.70 -53.09
CA GLY A 319 -1.30 18.71 -53.41
C GLY A 319 -2.14 19.53 -52.43
N SER A 320 -3.43 19.21 -52.32
CA SER A 320 -4.40 19.97 -51.52
C SER A 320 -5.14 19.08 -50.54
N MET A 321 -5.44 19.63 -49.37
CA MET A 321 -6.28 18.99 -48.37
C MET A 321 -7.48 19.88 -48.01
N GLU A 322 -8.63 19.25 -47.83
CA GLU A 322 -9.85 19.88 -47.32
C GLU A 322 -10.25 19.18 -46.02
N LEU A 323 -10.50 19.96 -44.97
CA LEU A 323 -10.95 19.50 -43.67
C LEU A 323 -12.39 19.93 -43.40
N ASP A 324 -13.16 19.03 -42.78
CA ASP A 324 -14.43 19.40 -42.14
C ASP A 324 -14.25 19.78 -40.66
N GLU A 325 -15.34 20.23 -40.03
CA GLU A 325 -15.37 20.61 -38.61
C GLU A 325 -15.02 19.46 -37.65
N GLY A 326 -15.17 18.20 -38.08
CA GLY A 326 -14.81 17.01 -37.31
C GLY A 326 -13.36 16.55 -37.56
N GLY A 327 -12.61 17.26 -38.40
CA GLY A 327 -11.23 16.91 -38.76
C GLY A 327 -11.15 15.81 -39.83
N SER A 328 -12.26 15.39 -40.44
CA SER A 328 -12.20 14.50 -41.60
C SER A 328 -11.53 15.23 -42.75
N LEU A 329 -10.58 14.56 -43.38
CA LEU A 329 -9.68 15.10 -44.37
C LEU A 329 -9.89 14.40 -45.71
N ARG A 330 -9.97 15.18 -46.80
CA ARG A 330 -9.74 14.70 -48.16
C ARG A 330 -8.45 15.30 -48.69
N TRP A 331 -7.53 14.46 -49.16
CA TRP A 331 -6.24 14.85 -49.71
C TRP A 331 -6.12 14.41 -51.17
N GLU A 332 -5.89 15.37 -52.07
CA GLU A 332 -5.56 15.13 -53.47
C GLU A 332 -4.09 15.48 -53.78
N GLY A 333 -3.47 14.82 -54.76
CA GLY A 333 -2.08 15.09 -55.15
C GLY A 333 -1.00 14.53 -54.20
N TYR A 334 -1.37 13.62 -53.30
CA TYR A 334 -0.51 13.03 -52.28
C TYR A 334 0.50 11.98 -52.79
N GLN A 335 0.45 11.61 -54.07
CA GLN A 335 1.13 10.40 -54.59
C GLN A 335 2.64 10.38 -54.36
N ARG A 336 3.28 11.55 -54.22
CA ARG A 336 4.72 11.67 -53.94
C ARG A 336 5.12 11.26 -52.52
N LEU A 337 4.15 11.12 -51.62
CA LEU A 337 4.36 10.79 -50.22
C LEU A 337 4.16 9.30 -49.92
N VAL A 338 3.66 8.54 -50.90
CA VAL A 338 3.39 7.10 -50.79
C VAL A 338 4.59 6.31 -51.32
N PRO A 339 5.04 5.24 -50.64
CA PRO A 339 4.51 4.68 -49.39
C PRO A 339 5.25 5.18 -48.13
N ASP A 340 6.21 6.10 -48.28
CA ASP A 340 7.20 6.39 -47.24
C ASP A 340 6.66 7.22 -46.06
N ILE A 341 5.82 8.22 -46.34
CA ILE A 341 5.17 9.05 -45.33
C ILE A 341 3.73 8.58 -45.11
N LEU A 342 3.02 8.33 -46.21
CA LEU A 342 1.65 7.84 -46.22
C LEU A 342 1.66 6.36 -46.60
N PRO A 343 0.86 5.50 -45.96
CA PRO A 343 0.82 4.08 -46.29
C PRO A 343 0.51 3.81 -47.76
N ALA A 344 1.01 2.68 -48.29
CA ALA A 344 0.74 2.23 -49.66
C ALA A 344 -0.76 2.15 -50.00
N SER A 345 -1.60 1.91 -48.99
CA SER A 345 -3.06 1.79 -49.10
C SER A 345 -3.81 3.11 -48.96
N PHE A 346 -3.12 4.26 -48.85
CA PHE A 346 -3.78 5.55 -48.66
C PHE A 346 -4.60 5.95 -49.89
N ASP A 347 -5.89 6.21 -49.69
CA ASP A 347 -6.89 6.51 -50.72
C ASP A 347 -7.28 7.99 -50.79
N GLY A 348 -6.54 8.85 -50.08
CA GLY A 348 -6.82 10.28 -49.98
C GLY A 348 -7.76 10.64 -48.83
N ARG A 349 -8.16 9.70 -47.96
CA ARG A 349 -9.04 10.00 -46.81
C ARG A 349 -8.37 9.67 -45.48
N ALA A 350 -8.48 10.58 -44.52
CA ALA A 350 -8.03 10.39 -43.15
C ALA A 350 -8.85 11.25 -42.18
N THR A 351 -8.59 11.11 -40.89
CA THR A 351 -9.02 12.04 -39.85
C THR A 351 -7.79 12.67 -39.21
N MET A 352 -7.78 14.00 -39.08
CA MET A 352 -6.75 14.74 -38.38
C MET A 352 -7.04 14.75 -36.88
N GLU A 353 -6.14 14.15 -36.10
CA GLU A 353 -6.29 14.02 -34.65
C GLU A 353 -5.13 14.67 -33.90
N PHE A 354 -5.43 15.56 -32.96
CA PHE A 354 -4.45 16.15 -32.04
C PHE A 354 -4.16 15.24 -30.84
N SER A 355 -3.95 13.96 -31.13
CA SER A 355 -3.81 12.86 -30.15
C SER A 355 -2.38 12.62 -29.67
N LEU A 356 -1.40 13.28 -30.29
CA LEU A 356 0.03 13.15 -29.97
C LEU A 356 0.52 14.30 -29.10
N PHE A 357 1.57 14.05 -28.32
CA PHE A 357 2.21 15.03 -27.47
C PHE A 357 3.68 15.24 -27.87
N ILE A 358 4.24 16.39 -27.47
CA ILE A 358 5.66 16.70 -27.69
C ILE A 358 6.39 16.88 -26.36
N ALA A 359 7.60 16.35 -26.29
CA ALA A 359 8.48 16.54 -25.16
C ALA A 359 8.90 18.02 -25.01
N GLY A 360 9.26 18.44 -23.79
CA GLY A 360 9.51 19.84 -23.45
C GLY A 360 10.62 20.51 -24.29
N ASN A 361 11.63 19.74 -24.69
CA ASN A 361 12.73 20.18 -25.58
C ASN A 361 12.25 20.56 -26.99
N LEU A 362 11.11 20.04 -27.45
CA LEU A 362 10.55 20.32 -28.78
C LEU A 362 9.61 21.54 -28.80
N ARG A 363 9.08 21.94 -27.64
CA ARG A 363 8.10 23.06 -27.51
C ARG A 363 8.65 24.43 -27.91
N SER A 364 9.97 24.59 -28.00
CA SER A 364 10.59 25.83 -28.49
C SER A 364 10.58 25.96 -30.03
N ARG A 365 10.29 24.87 -30.74
CA ARG A 365 10.38 24.80 -32.21
C ARG A 365 9.07 24.40 -32.89
N TYR A 366 8.18 23.73 -32.17
CA TYR A 366 6.92 23.20 -32.68
C TYR A 366 5.78 23.60 -31.76
N ASP A 367 4.63 23.92 -32.36
CA ASP A 367 3.42 24.29 -31.64
C ASP A 367 2.71 23.04 -31.11
N GLY A 368 2.82 21.91 -31.83
CA GLY A 368 2.25 20.65 -31.38
C GLY A 368 2.58 19.47 -32.28
N ALA A 369 1.81 18.42 -32.10
CA ALA A 369 1.83 17.22 -32.92
C ALA A 369 0.41 16.75 -33.23
N LEU A 370 0.29 16.04 -34.35
CA LEU A 370 -0.97 15.43 -34.76
C LEU A 370 -0.73 14.11 -35.50
N ARG A 371 -1.79 13.33 -35.61
CA ARG A 371 -1.84 12.09 -36.36
C ARG A 371 -2.90 12.20 -37.45
N LEU A 372 -2.59 11.71 -38.65
CA LEU A 372 -3.58 11.43 -39.68
C LEU A 372 -3.95 9.96 -39.56
N LEU A 373 -5.18 9.67 -39.14
CA LEU A 373 -5.71 8.32 -38.99
C LEU A 373 -6.47 7.91 -40.24
N MET A 374 -6.04 6.85 -40.92
CA MET A 374 -6.70 6.29 -42.08
C MET A 374 -7.81 5.32 -41.68
N GLN A 375 -8.79 5.10 -42.58
CA GLN A 375 -9.94 4.21 -42.30
C GLN A 375 -9.55 2.76 -41.99
N ASN A 376 -8.40 2.30 -42.45
CA ASN A 376 -7.88 0.96 -42.20
C ASN A 376 -7.06 0.85 -40.88
N GLY A 377 -7.04 1.91 -40.07
CA GLY A 377 -6.32 1.98 -38.79
C GLY A 377 -4.82 2.29 -38.92
N LEU A 378 -4.28 2.40 -40.14
CA LEU A 378 -2.92 2.92 -40.32
C LEU A 378 -2.90 4.41 -40.04
N SER A 379 -1.72 4.94 -39.72
CA SER A 379 -1.59 6.36 -39.42
C SER A 379 -0.23 6.94 -39.81
N SER A 380 -0.19 8.25 -39.95
CA SER A 380 1.02 9.03 -40.14
C SER A 380 1.09 10.15 -39.11
N ALA A 381 2.22 10.29 -38.43
CA ALA A 381 2.42 11.27 -37.37
C ALA A 381 3.24 12.47 -37.87
N PHE A 382 2.89 13.66 -37.37
CA PHE A 382 3.56 14.90 -37.72
C PHE A 382 3.75 15.80 -36.51
N LEU A 383 4.93 16.42 -36.40
CA LEU A 383 5.06 17.68 -35.68
C LEU A 383 4.52 18.80 -36.58
N TYR A 384 3.95 19.85 -35.99
CA TYR A 384 3.52 21.01 -36.76
C TYR A 384 3.99 22.34 -36.15
N THR A 385 4.18 23.31 -37.04
CA THR A 385 4.38 24.72 -36.70
C THR A 385 3.46 25.55 -37.57
N LEU A 386 2.62 26.37 -36.95
CA LEU A 386 1.76 27.33 -37.59
C LEU A 386 2.58 28.56 -37.98
N THR A 387 2.31 29.08 -39.16
CA THR A 387 2.89 30.32 -39.69
C THR A 387 1.76 31.29 -40.01
N ASP A 388 2.10 32.52 -40.42
CA ASP A 388 1.09 33.53 -40.75
C ASP A 388 0.22 33.13 -41.95
N ASP A 389 0.76 32.38 -42.93
CA ASP A 389 0.08 32.01 -44.18
C ASP A 389 -0.19 30.50 -44.34
N GLY A 390 0.22 29.68 -43.38
CA GLY A 390 0.20 28.23 -43.56
C GLY A 390 0.65 27.40 -42.37
N VAL A 391 0.88 26.12 -42.61
CA VAL A 391 1.39 25.15 -41.65
C VAL A 391 2.57 24.39 -42.23
N ARG A 392 3.60 24.22 -41.40
CA ARG A 392 4.74 23.35 -41.66
C ARG A 392 4.55 22.06 -40.88
N PHE A 393 4.45 20.94 -41.59
CA PHE A 393 4.50 19.59 -41.00
C PHE A 393 5.90 19.00 -41.11
N VAL A 394 6.32 18.27 -40.08
CA VAL A 394 7.51 17.42 -40.10
C VAL A 394 7.08 16.00 -39.82
N TYR A 395 7.30 15.09 -40.77
CA TYR A 395 6.94 13.69 -40.62
C TYR A 395 7.74 13.03 -39.50
N ILE A 396 7.06 12.23 -38.68
CA ILE A 396 7.63 11.49 -37.58
C ILE A 396 7.40 9.99 -37.81
N PRO A 397 8.48 9.20 -37.94
CA PRO A 397 8.37 7.74 -37.96
C PRO A 397 7.79 7.23 -36.65
N GLU A 398 6.94 6.19 -36.70
CA GLU A 398 6.30 5.63 -35.52
C GLU A 398 7.31 5.18 -34.44
N SER A 399 8.51 4.73 -34.85
CA SER A 399 9.60 4.36 -33.93
C SER A 399 10.17 5.53 -33.10
N SER A 400 9.82 6.77 -33.43
CA SER A 400 10.23 7.98 -32.70
C SER A 400 9.17 8.46 -31.70
N ILE A 401 8.04 7.76 -31.64
CA ILE A 401 6.93 8.02 -30.72
C ILE A 401 7.02 6.97 -29.61
N ASP A 402 7.01 7.41 -28.36
CA ASP A 402 6.95 6.45 -27.25
C ASP A 402 5.58 5.79 -27.16
N ASP A 403 5.48 4.71 -26.37
CA ASP A 403 4.23 3.95 -26.22
C ASP A 403 3.05 4.81 -25.74
N ARG A 404 3.30 5.98 -25.12
CA ARG A 404 2.27 6.90 -24.64
C ARG A 404 1.87 7.94 -25.70
N GLY A 405 2.44 7.93 -26.89
CA GLY A 405 2.13 8.90 -27.94
C GLY A 405 2.93 10.21 -27.81
N VAL A 406 4.06 10.20 -27.09
CA VAL A 406 4.92 11.38 -26.93
C VAL A 406 6.11 11.31 -27.88
N ILE A 407 6.28 12.35 -28.69
CA ILE A 407 7.43 12.52 -29.56
C ILE A 407 8.58 13.11 -28.74
N GLN A 408 9.65 12.32 -28.58
CA GLN A 408 10.79 12.67 -27.74
C GLN A 408 11.86 13.49 -28.49
N THR A 409 12.05 13.19 -29.77
CA THR A 409 13.10 13.78 -30.61
C THR A 409 12.65 13.99 -32.04
N GLU A 410 13.24 14.99 -32.70
CA GLU A 410 13.08 15.19 -34.14
C GLU A 410 13.97 14.19 -34.91
N PRO A 411 13.51 13.67 -36.07
CA PRO A 411 14.33 12.83 -36.94
C PRO A 411 15.61 13.54 -37.38
N ALA A 412 16.71 12.78 -37.50
CA ALA A 412 18.01 13.32 -37.95
C ALA A 412 17.95 13.99 -39.34
N THR A 413 17.08 13.48 -40.22
CA THR A 413 16.79 14.07 -41.53
C THR A 413 15.29 14.33 -41.64
N PRO A 414 14.82 15.53 -41.23
CA PRO A 414 13.39 15.83 -41.21
C PRO A 414 12.82 15.97 -42.62
N ILE A 415 11.75 15.24 -42.91
CA ILE A 415 10.97 15.47 -44.13
C ILE A 415 9.91 16.52 -43.82
N VAL A 416 10.01 17.65 -44.50
CA VAL A 416 9.18 18.83 -44.24
C VAL A 416 8.14 18.98 -45.35
N LEU A 417 6.87 19.11 -44.96
CA LEU A 417 5.76 19.44 -45.83
C LEU A 417 5.25 20.84 -45.47
N PHE A 418 5.06 21.71 -46.45
CA PHE A 418 4.48 23.04 -46.22
C PHE A 418 3.21 23.20 -47.05
N PHE A 419 2.17 23.70 -46.38
CA PHE A 419 0.87 24.00 -46.95
C PHE A 419 0.46 25.42 -46.55
N ARG A 420 -0.15 26.15 -47.48
CA ARG A 420 -0.81 27.42 -47.19
C ARG A 420 -2.26 27.19 -46.82
N PHE A 421 -2.77 27.95 -45.87
CA PHE A 421 -4.19 27.96 -45.55
C PHE A 421 -4.99 28.69 -46.65
N TYR A 422 -6.21 28.21 -46.89
CA TYR A 422 -7.25 28.96 -47.57
C TYR A 422 -8.61 28.65 -46.94
N GLN A 423 -9.54 29.60 -47.06
CA GLN A 423 -10.95 29.44 -46.73
C GLN A 423 -11.73 29.49 -48.04
N GLU A 424 -12.71 28.62 -48.22
CA GLU A 424 -13.69 28.74 -49.31
C GLU A 424 -14.62 29.94 -49.12
#